data_AF-A0A1X7S7L6-F1
#
_entry.id   AF-A0A1X7S7L6-F1
#
_cell.length_a   1.000
_cell.length_b   1.000
_cell.length_c   1.000
_cell.angle_alpha   90.00
_cell.angle_beta   90.00
_cell.angle_gamma   90.00
#
_symmetry.space_group_name_H-M   'P 1'
#
loop_
_entity.id
_entity.type
_entity.pdbx_description
1 polymer ?
#
loop_
_entity_poly.entity_id
_entity_poly.type
_entity_poly.pdbx_seq_one_letter_code
_entity_poly.pdbx_strand_id
1 'polypeptide(L)'
;MKIPERFSHPTTALDSSDQEKNPRTNDVSITLSAGIEEKPFVVGKEALGVKSPFFASACSETWKEGQDKIIKLPSIEPRIMENYIL
;
A
#
# COMPACT_ATOMS: atom_id res chain seq x y z
N MET A 1 -16.20 38.00 35.31
CA MET A 1 -14.93 37.26 35.15
C MET A 1 -15.20 35.79 35.43
N LYS A 2 -14.78 34.88 34.51
CA LYS A 2 -14.43 33.45 34.73
C LYS A 2 -15.59 32.52 35.20
N ILE A 3 -15.91 31.35 34.65
CA ILE A 3 -15.31 30.36 33.72
C ILE A 3 -16.50 29.56 33.08
N PRO A 4 -16.44 29.09 31.82
CA PRO A 4 -17.52 28.34 31.19
C PRO A 4 -17.50 26.83 31.51
N GLU A 5 -18.69 26.25 31.34
CA GLU A 5 -19.05 24.85 31.02
C GLU A 5 -18.31 23.71 31.72
N ARG A 6 -19.08 23.10 32.64
CA ARG A 6 -18.84 21.83 33.31
C ARG A 6 -18.86 20.70 32.28
N PHE A 7 -17.69 20.34 31.75
CA PHE A 7 -17.51 19.12 30.98
C PHE A 7 -17.82 17.91 31.86
N SER A 8 -18.99 17.33 31.65
CA SER A 8 -19.36 16.02 32.18
C SER A 8 -18.45 14.97 31.53
N HIS A 9 -17.56 14.36 32.31
CA HIS A 9 -16.92 13.11 31.94
C HIS A 9 -17.91 11.97 32.17
N PRO A 10 -18.16 11.12 31.17
CA PRO A 10 -18.38 9.72 31.42
C PRO A 10 -17.07 8.95 31.14
N THR A 11 -16.51 8.35 32.19
CA THR A 11 -15.64 7.18 32.07
C THR A 11 -16.46 6.08 31.40
N THR A 12 -16.17 5.78 30.15
CA THR A 12 -16.70 4.62 29.45
C THR A 12 -15.54 3.73 29.04
N ALA A 13 -15.74 2.44 29.29
CA ALA A 13 -14.77 1.38 29.30
C ALA A 13 -13.91 1.29 28.03
N LEU A 14 -12.65 0.91 28.24
CA LEU A 14 -11.85 0.14 27.31
C LEU A 14 -12.61 -1.17 27.01
N ASP A 15 -13.49 -1.15 26.02
CA ASP A 15 -13.86 -2.36 25.28
C ASP A 15 -13.05 -2.35 23.99
N SER A 16 -11.95 -3.06 24.05
CA SER A 16 -11.12 -3.41 22.90
C SER A 16 -11.92 -4.36 22.03
N SER A 17 -12.55 -3.85 20.97
CA SER A 17 -12.93 -4.61 19.77
C SER A 17 -13.34 -3.67 18.63
N ASP A 18 -12.49 -2.68 18.32
CA ASP A 18 -12.56 -2.00 17.03
C ASP A 18 -11.82 -2.88 16.01
N GLN A 19 -12.48 -3.97 15.60
CA GLN A 19 -12.04 -4.77 14.46
C GLN A 19 -12.76 -4.28 13.20
N GLU A 20 -12.62 -2.98 12.91
CA GLU A 20 -13.04 -2.41 11.63
C GLU A 20 -11.80 -2.14 10.74
N LYS A 21 -11.41 -3.15 9.95
CA LYS A 21 -10.83 -2.94 8.62
C LYS A 21 -11.11 -4.11 7.67
N ASN A 22 -12.31 -4.04 7.09
CA ASN A 22 -12.78 -4.44 5.75
C ASN A 22 -11.71 -4.46 4.62
N PRO A 23 -11.90 -5.04 3.41
CA PRO A 23 -12.75 -6.14 2.90
C PRO A 23 -11.90 -7.35 2.46
N ARG A 24 -12.52 -8.39 1.92
CA ARG A 24 -11.85 -9.36 1.04
C ARG A 24 -11.24 -8.60 -0.13
N THR A 25 -9.96 -8.29 -0.04
CA THR A 25 -9.23 -7.61 -1.10
C THR A 25 -9.18 -8.57 -2.29
N ASN A 26 -9.71 -8.14 -3.42
CA ASN A 26 -9.42 -8.81 -4.68
C ASN A 26 -7.90 -8.80 -4.80
N ASP A 27 -7.26 -9.97 -4.72
CA ASP A 27 -5.81 -10.11 -4.75
C ASP A 27 -5.31 -9.75 -6.15
N VAL A 28 -5.21 -8.45 -6.42
CA VAL A 28 -4.75 -7.94 -7.71
C VAL A 28 -3.24 -7.92 -7.66
N SER A 29 -2.63 -8.86 -8.37
CA SER A 29 -1.18 -8.90 -8.56
C SER A 29 -0.73 -7.94 -9.66
N ILE A 30 0.48 -7.40 -9.51
CA ILE A 30 1.16 -6.60 -10.53
C ILE A 30 2.53 -7.20 -10.83
N THR A 31 2.99 -7.06 -12.07
CA THR A 31 4.31 -7.54 -12.50
C THR A 31 5.30 -6.38 -12.48
N LEU A 32 6.44 -6.59 -11.81
CA LEU A 32 7.56 -5.64 -11.79
C LEU A 32 8.70 -6.23 -12.62
N SER A 33 9.12 -5.53 -13.66
CA SER A 33 10.23 -5.94 -14.52
C SER A 33 11.48 -5.13 -14.16
N ALA A 34 12.44 -5.75 -13.47
CA ALA A 34 13.64 -5.07 -12.99
C ALA A 34 14.85 -5.32 -13.89
N GLY A 35 15.69 -4.30 -14.01
CA GLY A 35 16.94 -4.33 -14.76
C GLY A 35 16.75 -4.29 -16.28
N ILE A 36 17.87 -4.20 -17.00
CA ILE A 36 17.90 -4.22 -18.48
C ILE A 36 17.38 -5.57 -19.01
N GLU A 37 17.59 -6.64 -18.25
CA GLU A 37 17.10 -7.98 -18.52
C GLU A 37 15.60 -8.17 -18.23
N GLU A 38 14.91 -7.14 -17.73
CA GLU A 38 13.47 -7.13 -17.45
C GLU A 38 12.99 -8.32 -16.59
N LYS A 39 13.81 -8.76 -15.62
CA LYS A 39 13.47 -9.90 -14.76
C LYS A 39 12.13 -9.66 -14.05
N PRO A 40 11.12 -10.54 -14.24
CA PRO A 40 9.77 -10.30 -13.71
C PRO A 40 9.64 -10.74 -12.24
N PHE A 41 8.88 -9.97 -11.48
CA PHE A 41 8.45 -10.26 -10.11
C PHE A 41 6.96 -10.02 -9.98
N VAL A 42 6.20 -11.02 -9.53
CA VAL A 42 4.76 -10.90 -9.30
C VAL A 42 4.53 -10.57 -7.83
N VAL A 43 3.88 -9.45 -7.56
CA VAL A 43 3.61 -9.01 -6.18
C VAL A 43 2.18 -8.50 -6.03
N GLY A 44 1.64 -8.55 -4.81
CA GLY A 44 0.34 -7.97 -4.50
C GLY A 44 0.38 -6.44 -4.58
N LYS A 45 -0.56 -5.85 -5.33
CA LYS A 45 -0.66 -4.40 -5.53
C LYS A 45 -0.73 -3.63 -4.20
N GLU A 46 -1.52 -4.12 -3.24
CA GLU A 46 -1.68 -3.45 -1.94
C GLU A 46 -0.42 -3.50 -1.09
N ALA A 47 0.23 -4.67 -0.99
CA ALA A 47 1.47 -4.80 -0.25
C ALA A 47 2.55 -3.84 -0.79
N LEU A 48 2.64 -3.72 -2.11
CA LEU A 48 3.57 -2.83 -2.78
C LEU A 48 3.21 -1.35 -2.60
N GLY A 49 1.91 -1.01 -2.66
CA GLY A 49 1.41 0.34 -2.45
C GLY A 49 1.57 0.84 -1.02
N VAL A 50 1.44 -0.04 -0.02
CA VAL A 50 1.71 0.29 1.39
C VAL A 50 3.21 0.52 1.61
N LYS A 51 4.08 -0.26 0.96
CA LYS A 51 5.54 -0.09 1.05
C LYS A 51 6.05 1.18 0.36
N SER A 52 5.34 1.74 -0.63
CA SER A 52 5.81 2.90 -1.38
C SER A 52 4.71 3.76 -2.02
N PRO A 53 4.75 5.09 -1.82
CA PRO A 53 3.84 6.01 -2.51
C PRO A 53 4.06 6.04 -4.03
N PHE A 54 5.29 5.74 -4.50
CA PHE A 54 5.56 5.57 -5.92
C PHE A 54 4.75 4.42 -6.49
N PHE A 55 4.81 3.25 -5.85
CA PHE A 55 4.06 2.08 -6.31
C PHE A 55 2.56 2.23 -6.10
N ALA A 56 2.10 2.91 -5.04
CA ALA A 56 0.68 3.25 -4.88
C ALA A 56 0.16 4.04 -6.10
N SER A 57 0.97 4.98 -6.59
CA SER A 57 0.64 5.80 -7.76
C SER A 57 0.75 5.02 -9.08
N ALA A 58 1.85 4.28 -9.27
CA ALA A 58 2.11 3.50 -10.48
C ALA A 58 1.12 2.33 -10.67
N CYS A 59 0.63 1.75 -9.58
CA CYS A 59 -0.43 0.74 -9.61
C CYS A 59 -1.84 1.32 -9.83
N SER A 60 -2.01 2.64 -9.85
CA SER A 60 -3.28 3.28 -10.16
C SER A 60 -3.62 3.12 -11.64
N GLU A 61 -4.87 2.83 -11.96
CA GLU A 61 -5.38 2.67 -13.33
C GLU A 61 -5.48 4.02 -14.08
N THR A 62 -5.09 5.11 -13.42
CA THR A 62 -4.83 6.41 -14.04
C THR A 62 -3.58 6.38 -14.93
N TRP A 63 -2.64 5.49 -14.66
CA TRP A 63 -1.40 5.33 -15.42
C TRP A 63 -1.44 4.07 -16.27
N LYS A 64 -0.70 4.08 -17.38
CA LYS A 64 -0.62 2.93 -18.30
C LYS A 64 -0.12 1.68 -17.59
N GLU A 65 0.86 1.81 -16.72
CA GLU A 65 1.44 0.74 -15.93
C GLU A 65 0.41 0.06 -15.02
N GLY A 66 -0.47 0.85 -14.41
CA GLY A 66 -1.55 0.33 -13.57
C GLY A 66 -2.70 -0.28 -14.37
N GLN A 67 -2.89 0.11 -15.64
CA GLN A 67 -3.83 -0.53 -16.57
C GLN A 67 -3.25 -1.87 -17.09
N ASP A 68 -2.00 -1.86 -17.54
CA ASP A 68 -1.28 -3.02 -18.07
C ASP A 68 -0.88 -4.02 -16.96
N LYS A 69 -0.95 -3.60 -15.70
CA LYS A 69 -0.46 -4.34 -14.52
C LYS A 69 1.03 -4.72 -14.65
N ILE A 70 1.82 -3.85 -15.30
CA ILE A 70 3.26 -4.03 -15.52
C ILE A 70 3.98 -2.72 -15.22
N ILE A 71 4.94 -2.75 -14.29
CA ILE A 71 5.84 -1.62 -14.00
C ILE A 71 7.25 -2.02 -14.40
N LYS A 72 7.88 -1.22 -15.26
CA LYS A 72 9.27 -1.45 -15.71
C LYS A 72 10.24 -0.57 -14.92
N LEU A 73 11.29 -1.19 -14.39
CA LEU A 73 12.31 -0.57 -13.56
C LEU A 73 13.71 -0.89 -14.12
N PRO A 74 14.07 -0.38 -15.32
CA PRO A 74 15.31 -0.75 -16.01
C PRO A 74 16.58 -0.34 -15.24
N SER A 75 16.48 0.69 -14.39
CA SER A 75 17.59 1.21 -13.60
C SER A 75 17.80 0.48 -12.26
N ILE A 76 16.88 -0.42 -11.87
CA ILE A 76 16.96 -1.15 -10.61
C ILE A 76 17.44 -2.56 -10.89
N GLU A 77 18.58 -2.95 -10.34
CA GLU A 77 19.08 -4.31 -10.49
C GLU A 77 18.10 -5.32 -9.86
N PRO A 78 17.89 -6.51 -10.47
CA PRO A 78 16.91 -7.45 -9.96
C PRO A 78 17.17 -7.93 -8.52
N ARG A 79 18.44 -7.99 -8.08
CA ARG A 79 18.79 -8.35 -6.70
C ARG A 79 18.31 -7.31 -5.68
N ILE A 80 18.37 -6.03 -6.04
CA ILE A 80 17.86 -4.94 -5.21
C ILE A 80 16.34 -5.06 -5.09
N MET A 81 15.68 -5.36 -6.21
CA MET A 81 14.23 -5.53 -6.24
C MET A 81 13.77 -6.73 -5.41
N GLU A 82 14.47 -7.86 -5.51
CA GLU A 82 14.20 -9.08 -4.73
C GLU A 82 14.26 -8.81 -3.22
N ASN A 83 15.29 -8.09 -2.76
CA ASN A 83 15.40 -7.70 -1.35
C ASN A 83 14.35 -6.66 -0.92
N TYR A 84 13.83 -5.86 -1.85
CA TYR A 84 12.81 -4.87 -1.56
C TYR A 84 11.41 -5.48 -1.39
N ILE A 85 11.08 -6.50 -2.19
CA ILE A 85 9.75 -7.12 -2.19
C ILE A 85 9.55 -8.14 -1.06
N LEU A 86 10.60 -8.87 -0.67
CA LEU A 86 10.61 -9.78 0.49
C LEU A 86 10.41 -9.01 1.81
#